data_AF-A0A847GMU4-F1
#
_entry.id   AF-A0A847GMU4-F1
#
_cell.length_a   1.000
_cell.length_b   1.000
_cell.length_c   1.000
_cell.angle_alpha   90.00
_cell.angle_beta   90.00
_cell.angle_gamma   90.00
#
_symmetry.space_group_name_H-M   'P 1'
#
loop_
_entity.id
_entity.type
_entity.pdbx_description
1 polymer ?
#
loop_
_entity_poly.entity_id
_entity_poly.type
_entity_poly.pdbx_seq_one_letter_code
_entity_poly.pdbx_strand_id
1 'polypeptide(L)'
;MARSPRRDLIDAGEVGVYPCVQRAVRRAWLCGQDPVTGKNFDHRKVCMQERLAFLAGQFTIDICSMAIMSNHIHLVVRNRPDIAGQWSDEDVALRRWNLFPERKTEDDKPAEPERHELAMLMADSEAMTD
;
A
#
# COMPACT_ATOMS: atom_id res chain seq x y z
N MET A 1 23.94 -14.80 -9.81
CA MET A 1 23.51 -13.69 -10.69
C MET A 1 22.70 -12.72 -9.86
N ALA A 2 23.02 -11.42 -9.93
CA ALA A 2 22.15 -10.39 -9.37
C ALA A 2 20.83 -10.41 -10.16
N ARG A 3 19.69 -10.29 -9.47
CA ARG A 3 18.41 -10.08 -10.15
C ARG A 3 18.40 -8.66 -10.70
N SER A 4 17.86 -8.48 -11.91
CA SER A 4 17.63 -7.15 -12.46
C SER A 4 16.71 -6.34 -11.52
N PRO A 5 16.97 -5.05 -11.33
CA PRO A 5 16.07 -4.15 -10.63
C PRO A 5 14.65 -4.20 -11.23
N ARG A 6 13.61 -4.18 -10.37
CA ARG A 6 12.22 -4.25 -10.84
C ARG A 6 11.84 -3.08 -11.75
N ARG A 7 12.41 -1.89 -11.51
CA ARG A 7 12.20 -0.71 -12.36
C ARG A 7 12.66 -0.92 -13.81
N ASP A 8 13.59 -1.85 -14.04
CA ASP A 8 14.08 -2.18 -15.39
C ASP A 8 13.23 -3.28 -16.05
N LEU A 9 12.32 -3.91 -15.29
CA LEU A 9 11.46 -5.01 -15.73
C LEU A 9 9.98 -4.61 -15.83
N ILE A 10 9.61 -3.47 -15.26
CA ILE A 10 8.25 -3.00 -15.12
C ILE A 10 8.16 -1.63 -15.76
N ASP A 11 7.35 -1.51 -16.80
CA ASP A 11 6.95 -0.22 -17.34
C ASP A 11 5.77 0.31 -16.50
N ALA A 12 5.95 1.48 -15.88
CA ALA A 12 4.91 2.10 -15.07
C ALA A 12 3.79 2.72 -15.94
N GLY A 13 4.08 3.07 -17.20
CA GLY A 13 3.13 3.65 -18.15
C GLY A 13 2.20 2.63 -18.80
N GLU A 14 2.51 1.33 -18.67
CA GLU A 14 1.69 0.25 -19.20
C GLU A 14 0.97 -0.52 -18.09
N VAL A 15 -0.25 -0.98 -18.40
CA VAL A 15 -0.99 -1.87 -17.50
C VAL A 15 -0.32 -3.24 -17.49
N GLY A 16 0.14 -3.66 -16.32
CA GLY A 16 0.73 -4.97 -16.08
C GLY A 16 0.13 -5.67 -14.86
N VAL A 17 0.24 -6.99 -14.82
CA VAL A 17 -0.26 -7.84 -13.73
C VAL A 17 0.91 -8.56 -13.07
N TYR A 18 1.08 -8.35 -11.77
CA TYR A 18 2.26 -8.75 -11.04
C TYR A 18 1.91 -9.63 -9.84
N PRO A 19 2.47 -10.85 -9.75
CA PRO A 19 2.42 -11.64 -8.54
C PRO A 19 3.46 -11.12 -7.54
N CYS A 20 2.98 -10.69 -6.38
CA CYS A 20 3.76 -10.18 -5.26
C CYS A 20 3.68 -11.15 -4.09
N VAL A 21 4.82 -11.45 -3.48
CA VAL A 21 4.91 -12.33 -2.31
C VAL A 21 5.71 -11.64 -1.22
N GLN A 22 5.16 -11.60 -0.03
CA GLN A 22 5.87 -11.16 1.17
C GLN A 22 5.82 -12.27 2.22
N ARG A 23 6.99 -12.62 2.76
CA ARG A 23 7.13 -13.66 3.79
C ARG A 23 7.64 -13.05 5.08
N ALA A 24 6.96 -13.35 6.19
CA ALA A 24 7.47 -13.09 7.51
C ALA A 24 8.63 -14.05 7.81
N VAL A 25 9.79 -13.50 8.13
CA VAL A 25 10.99 -14.25 8.52
C VAL A 25 11.15 -14.26 10.04
N ARG A 26 12.17 -14.97 10.55
CA ARG A 26 12.52 -15.00 11.99
C ARG A 26 11.35 -15.40 12.92
N ARG A 27 10.46 -16.28 12.43
CA ARG A 27 9.34 -16.85 13.22
C ARG A 27 8.33 -15.80 13.70
N ALA A 28 8.27 -14.63 13.06
CA ALA A 28 7.34 -13.56 13.44
C ALA A 28 5.90 -13.79 12.95
N TRP A 29 5.39 -15.03 12.98
CA TRP A 29 4.10 -15.49 12.42
C TRP A 29 3.13 -14.38 12.07
N LEU A 30 2.83 -14.28 10.78
CA LEU A 30 1.95 -13.27 10.23
C LEU A 30 0.54 -13.44 10.78
N CYS A 31 0.02 -14.67 10.70
CA CYS A 31 -1.30 -15.10 11.14
C CYS A 31 -1.24 -16.56 11.65
N GLY A 32 -2.38 -17.10 12.07
CA GLY A 32 -2.48 -18.48 12.57
C GLY A 32 -1.89 -18.65 13.97
N GLN A 33 -1.83 -19.90 14.41
CA GLN A 33 -1.30 -20.26 15.72
C GLN A 33 0.22 -20.42 15.67
N ASP A 34 0.92 -19.65 16.49
CA ASP A 34 2.36 -19.83 16.71
C ASP A 34 2.59 -21.12 17.52
N PRO A 35 3.31 -22.13 16.97
CA PRO A 35 3.55 -23.39 17.67
C PRO A 35 4.48 -23.26 18.87
N VAL A 36 5.18 -22.13 19.06
CA VAL A 36 6.05 -21.92 20.22
C VAL A 36 5.28 -21.33 21.39
N THR A 37 4.60 -20.21 21.15
CA THR A 37 3.87 -19.48 22.20
C THR A 37 2.43 -19.95 22.37
N GLY A 38 1.90 -20.73 21.42
CA GLY A 38 0.49 -21.14 21.36
C GLY A 38 -0.48 -20.02 20.99
N LYS A 39 -0.01 -18.78 20.81
CA LYS A 39 -0.84 -17.61 20.53
C LYS A 39 -1.38 -17.64 19.10
N ASN A 40 -2.66 -17.30 18.92
CA ASN A 40 -3.30 -17.18 17.61
C ASN A 40 -3.35 -15.72 17.14
N PHE A 41 -2.82 -15.47 15.94
CA PHE A 41 -2.74 -14.16 15.29
C PHE A 41 -3.72 -13.97 14.12
N ASP A 42 -4.71 -14.84 13.95
CA ASP A 42 -5.67 -14.78 12.85
C ASP A 42 -6.52 -13.50 12.83
N HIS A 43 -6.69 -12.84 13.97
CA HIS A 43 -7.33 -11.52 14.04
C HIS A 43 -6.69 -10.49 13.08
N ARG A 44 -5.39 -10.65 12.78
CA ARG A 44 -4.66 -9.75 11.86
C ARG A 44 -5.09 -9.89 10.40
N LYS A 45 -5.72 -11.01 10.01
CA LYS A 45 -6.17 -11.22 8.63
C LYS A 45 -7.13 -10.12 8.19
N VAL A 46 -8.08 -9.74 9.05
CA VAL A 46 -9.05 -8.69 8.77
C VAL A 46 -8.33 -7.34 8.61
N CYS A 47 -7.46 -6.98 9.57
CA CYS A 47 -6.69 -5.74 9.48
C CYS A 47 -5.82 -5.68 8.21
N MET A 48 -5.25 -6.80 7.78
CA MET A 48 -4.47 -6.87 6.54
C MET A 48 -5.34 -6.68 5.30
N GLN A 49 -6.52 -7.30 5.25
CA GLN A 49 -7.47 -7.13 4.15
C GLN A 49 -7.93 -5.67 4.04
N GLU A 50 -8.33 -5.07 5.16
CA GLU A 50 -8.75 -3.67 5.24
C GLU A 50 -7.62 -2.73 4.82
N ARG A 51 -6.39 -2.98 5.31
CA ARG A 51 -5.23 -2.17 4.93
C ARG A 51 -4.92 -2.29 3.45
N LEU A 52 -4.99 -3.49 2.87
CA LEU A 52 -4.75 -3.71 1.45
C LEU A 52 -5.81 -3.02 0.59
N ALA A 53 -7.08 -3.08 0.97
CA ALA A 53 -8.15 -2.36 0.29
C ALA A 53 -7.95 -0.84 0.35
N PHE A 54 -7.55 -0.30 1.52
CA PHE A 54 -7.21 1.11 1.66
C PHE A 54 -6.06 1.52 0.75
N LEU A 55 -4.95 0.78 0.75
CA LEU A 55 -3.77 1.07 -0.07
C LEU A 55 -4.08 1.00 -1.57
N ALA A 56 -4.89 0.04 -2.00
CA ALA A 56 -5.34 -0.08 -3.39
C ALA A 56 -6.01 1.22 -3.88
N GLY A 57 -6.84 1.82 -3.02
CA GLY A 57 -7.50 3.10 -3.31
C GLY A 57 -6.56 4.31 -3.39
N GLN A 58 -5.41 4.27 -2.69
CA GLN A 58 -4.43 5.37 -2.71
C GLN A 58 -3.44 5.28 -3.89
N PHE A 59 -3.10 4.07 -4.37
CA PHE A 59 -1.98 3.86 -5.31
C PHE A 59 -2.38 3.55 -6.77
N THR A 60 -3.64 3.69 -7.17
CA THR A 60 -4.12 3.23 -8.51
C THR A 60 -3.73 1.77 -8.82
N ILE A 61 -3.94 0.90 -7.83
CA ILE A 61 -3.64 -0.53 -7.97
C ILE A 61 -4.92 -1.32 -7.74
N ASP A 62 -5.20 -2.26 -8.63
CA ASP A 62 -6.23 -3.27 -8.39
C ASP A 62 -5.61 -4.49 -7.70
N ILE A 63 -6.30 -5.01 -6.67
CA ILE A 63 -5.98 -6.32 -6.09
C ILE A 63 -6.84 -7.37 -6.79
N CYS A 64 -6.25 -8.08 -7.75
CA CYS A 64 -6.94 -9.11 -8.53
C CYS A 64 -7.19 -10.38 -7.72
N SER A 65 -6.23 -10.75 -6.86
CA SER A 65 -6.39 -11.89 -5.94
C SER A 65 -5.45 -11.76 -4.75
N MET A 66 -5.79 -12.46 -3.67
CA MET A 66 -5.03 -12.45 -2.42
C MET A 66 -5.14 -13.79 -1.70
N ALA A 67 -4.03 -14.24 -1.12
CA ALA A 67 -4.00 -15.35 -0.17
C ALA A 67 -3.16 -14.95 1.05
N ILE A 68 -3.79 -14.90 2.23
CA ILE A 68 -3.12 -14.61 3.50
C ILE A 68 -2.91 -15.92 4.26
N MET A 69 -1.65 -16.33 4.38
CA MET A 69 -1.23 -17.53 5.08
C MET A 69 -0.56 -17.19 6.41
N SER A 70 -0.24 -18.21 7.21
CA SER A 70 0.31 -18.03 8.55
C SER A 70 1.67 -17.34 8.59
N ASN A 71 2.49 -17.46 7.55
CA ASN A 71 3.82 -16.85 7.49
C ASN A 71 4.11 -16.05 6.21
N HIS A 72 3.15 -15.88 5.32
CA HIS A 72 3.32 -15.10 4.09
C HIS A 72 1.99 -14.69 3.48
N ILE A 73 2.05 -13.71 2.60
CA ILE A 73 0.96 -13.31 1.72
C ILE A 73 1.36 -13.48 0.26
N HIS A 74 0.40 -13.86 -0.57
CA HIS A 74 0.46 -13.74 -2.02
C HIS A 74 -0.58 -12.73 -2.46
N LEU A 75 -0.19 -11.82 -3.35
CA LEU A 75 -1.06 -10.83 -3.97
C LEU A 75 -0.86 -10.91 -5.48
N VAL A 76 -1.93 -10.85 -6.24
CA VAL A 76 -1.85 -10.52 -7.67
C VAL A 76 -2.39 -9.11 -7.81
N VAL A 77 -1.51 -8.19 -8.21
CA VAL A 77 -1.82 -6.77 -8.34
C VAL A 77 -1.75 -6.33 -9.79
N ARG A 78 -2.56 -5.33 -10.16
CA ARG A 78 -2.51 -4.68 -11.47
C ARG A 78 -2.35 -3.18 -11.28
N ASN A 79 -1.31 -2.58 -11.88
CA ASN A 79 -1.19 -1.12 -11.91
C ASN A 79 -2.17 -0.52 -12.92
N ARG A 80 -2.65 0.70 -12.65
CA ARG A 80 -3.63 1.40 -13.49
C ARG A 80 -3.12 2.79 -13.89
N PRO A 81 -2.09 2.87 -14.77
CA PRO A 81 -1.63 4.16 -15.31
C PRO A 81 -2.74 4.92 -16.03
N ASP A 82 -3.72 4.20 -16.58
CA ASP A 82 -4.92 4.76 -17.19
C ASP A 82 -5.81 5.52 -16.20
N ILE A 83 -5.83 5.13 -14.92
CA ILE A 83 -6.50 5.88 -13.84
C ILE A 83 -5.57 6.96 -13.28
N ALA A 84 -4.29 6.63 -13.08
CA ALA A 84 -3.32 7.55 -12.49
C ALA A 84 -3.18 8.84 -13.32
N GLY A 85 -3.16 8.71 -14.64
CA GLY A 85 -3.09 9.87 -15.55
C GLY A 85 -4.34 10.75 -15.56
N GLN A 86 -5.42 10.36 -14.88
CA GLN A 86 -6.63 11.18 -14.72
C GLN A 86 -6.64 11.98 -13.42
N TRP A 87 -5.70 11.73 -12.51
CA TRP A 87 -5.65 12.43 -11.23
C TRP A 87 -5.07 13.83 -11.39
N SER A 88 -5.70 14.77 -10.70
CA SER A 88 -5.13 16.10 -10.52
C SER A 88 -4.02 16.10 -9.47
N ASP A 89 -3.21 17.15 -9.42
CA ASP A 89 -2.22 17.33 -8.34
C ASP A 89 -2.91 17.35 -6.97
N GLU A 90 -4.13 17.90 -6.88
CA GLU A 90 -4.93 17.89 -5.65
C GLU A 90 -5.33 16.47 -5.24
N ASP A 91 -5.71 15.63 -6.21
CA ASP A 91 -6.01 14.22 -5.99
C ASP A 91 -4.81 13.43 -5.45
N VAL A 92 -3.62 13.70 -5.99
CA VAL A 92 -2.36 13.07 -5.57
C VAL A 92 -2.01 13.54 -4.16
N ALA A 93 -2.06 14.85 -3.91
CA ALA A 93 -1.77 15.43 -2.60
C ALA A 93 -2.71 14.90 -1.51
N LEU A 94 -4.02 14.79 -1.79
CA LEU A 94 -5.00 14.23 -0.86
C LEU A 94 -4.68 12.77 -0.51
N ARG A 95 -4.27 11.96 -1.49
CA ARG A 95 -3.95 10.55 -1.27
C ARG A 95 -2.64 10.38 -0.50
N ARG A 96 -1.65 11.22 -0.80
CA ARG A 96 -0.42 11.32 0.00
C ARG A 96 -0.74 11.69 1.45
N TRP A 97 -1.60 12.67 1.67
CA TRP A 97 -2.04 13.07 3.01
C TRP A 97 -2.72 11.91 3.75
N ASN A 98 -3.58 11.13 3.07
CA ASN A 98 -4.20 9.96 3.67
C ASN A 98 -3.19 8.87 4.11
N LEU A 99 -2.03 8.79 3.46
CA LEU A 99 -0.97 7.84 3.80
C LEU A 99 -0.01 8.39 4.87
N PHE A 100 0.34 9.67 4.76
CA PHE A 100 1.37 10.34 5.55
C PHE A 100 0.86 11.71 6.03
N PRO A 101 -0.17 11.72 6.91
CA PRO A 101 -0.72 12.97 7.38
C PRO A 101 0.22 13.64 8.39
N GLU A 102 0.36 14.96 8.31
CA GLU A 102 1.05 15.72 9.36
C GLU A 102 0.24 15.78 10.66
N ARG A 103 -1.09 15.71 10.53
CA ARG A 103 -2.04 15.71 11.65
C ARG A 103 -2.89 14.46 11.65
N LYS A 104 -3.02 13.86 12.82
CA LYS A 104 -3.90 12.71 13.04
C LYS A 104 -5.00 13.03 14.03
N THR A 105 -6.13 12.34 13.88
CA THR A 105 -7.20 12.34 14.87
C THR A 105 -6.80 11.54 16.11
N GLU A 106 -7.62 11.58 17.15
CA GLU A 106 -7.41 10.79 18.38
C GLU A 106 -7.31 9.27 18.11
N ASP A 107 -7.94 8.79 17.03
CA ASP A 107 -7.93 7.38 16.60
C ASP A 107 -6.72 7.00 15.72
N ASP A 108 -5.67 7.82 15.66
CA ASP A 108 -4.48 7.65 14.80
C ASP A 108 -4.80 7.60 13.28
N LYS A 109 -5.95 8.15 12.87
CA LYS A 109 -6.35 8.29 11.46
C LYS A 109 -5.90 9.65 10.90
N PRO A 110 -5.71 9.78 9.58
CA PRO A 110 -5.50 11.09 8.95
C PRO A 110 -6.63 12.06 9.33
N ALA A 111 -6.26 13.23 9.84
CA ALA A 111 -7.24 14.32 10.00
C ALA A 111 -7.66 14.83 8.61
N GLU A 112 -8.80 15.51 8.51
CA GLU A 112 -9.14 16.18 7.24
C GLU A 112 -8.09 17.27 6.96
N PRO A 113 -7.51 17.28 5.74
CA PRO A 113 -6.51 18.28 5.39
C PRO A 113 -7.16 19.64 5.17
N GLU A 114 -6.49 20.67 5.66
CA GLU A 114 -6.81 22.03 5.31
C GLU A 114 -6.24 22.39 3.93
N ARG A 115 -6.84 23.38 3.28
CA ARG A 115 -6.40 23.80 1.93
C ARG A 115 -4.93 24.20 1.86
N HIS A 116 -4.42 24.83 2.92
CA HIS A 116 -3.04 25.28 2.96
C HIS A 116 -2.05 24.11 3.09
N GLU A 117 -2.45 23.03 3.76
CA GLU A 117 -1.64 21.81 3.90
C GLU A 117 -1.52 21.07 2.56
N LEU A 118 -2.64 20.96 1.82
CA LEU A 118 -2.60 20.41 0.46
C LEU A 118 -1.77 21.28 -0.48
N ALA A 119 -1.86 22.61 -0.36
CA ALA A 119 -1.05 23.52 -1.16
C ALA A 119 0.45 23.37 -0.88
N MET A 120 0.83 23.14 0.38
CA MET A 120 2.22 22.87 0.77
C MET A 120 2.73 21.55 0.18
N LEU A 121 1.90 20.49 0.21
CA LEU A 121 2.24 19.20 -0.40
C LEU A 121 2.40 19.31 -1.92
N MET A 122 1.51 20.03 -2.60
CA MET A 122 1.62 20.24 -4.05
C MET A 122 2.83 21.11 -4.43
N ALA A 123 3.26 22.01 -3.54
CA ALA A 123 4.46 22.82 -3.75
C ALA A 123 5.77 22.03 -3.56
N ASP A 124 5.71 20.89 -2.86
CA ASP A 124 6.83 19.97 -2.70
C ASP A 124 6.92 19.01 -3.88
N SER A 125 7.84 19.31 -4.81
CA SER A 125 8.02 18.51 -6.02
C SER A 125 8.47 17.08 -5.73
N GLU A 126 9.22 16.84 -4.66
CA GLU A 126 9.69 15.49 -4.31
C GLU A 126 8.52 14.64 -3.81
N ALA A 127 7.66 15.25 -2.99
CA ALA A 127 6.44 14.62 -2.51
C ALA A 127 5.44 14.23 -3.61
N MET A 128 5.46 14.91 -4.76
CA MET A 128 4.52 14.71 -5.86
C MET A 128 5.00 13.74 -6.95
N THR A 129 6.29 13.37 -6.95
CA THR A 129 6.87 12.46 -7.98
C THR A 129 7.14 11.04 -7.50
N ASP A 130 7.10 10.79 -6.19
CA ASP A 130 7.32 9.49 -5.55
C ASP A 130 6.02 8.70 -5.31
#